data_AF-A0A935JPW5-F1
#
_entry.id   AF-A0A935JPW5-F1
#
_cell.length_a   1.000
_cell.length_b   1.000
_cell.length_c   1.000
_cell.angle_alpha   90.00
_cell.angle_beta   90.00
_cell.angle_gamma   90.00
#
_symmetry.space_group_name_H-M   'P 1'
#
loop_
_entity.id
_entity.type
_entity.pdbx_description
1 polymer ?
#
loop_
_entity_poly.entity_id
_entity_poly.type
_entity_poly.pdbx_seq_one_letter_code
_entity_poly.pdbx_strand_id
1 'polypeptide(L)' 'MQPDGKILIGGIFTSILGTARNNIARLNTDGTLDTAFNPNANGGVFAIALQPDGKIVVGGEFFGTNSIAGRATFAVEG' A
#
# COMPACT_ATOMS: atom_id res chain seq x y z
N MET A 1 0.43 -9.08 -7.62
CA MET A 1 1.34 -8.42 -8.58
C MET A 1 0.52 -7.50 -9.45
N GLN A 2 1.00 -6.29 -9.72
CA GLN A 2 0.34 -5.33 -10.59
C GLN A 2 0.54 -5.71 -12.07
N PRO A 3 -0.25 -5.19 -13.03
CA PRO A 3 -0.16 -5.56 -14.44
C PRO A 3 1.17 -5.11 -15.08
N ASP A 4 1.83 -4.12 -14.48
CA ASP A 4 3.17 -3.64 -14.82
C ASP A 4 4.29 -4.49 -14.17
N GLY A 5 3.94 -5.59 -13.50
CA GLY A 5 4.87 -6.49 -12.82
C GLY A 5 5.34 -6.00 -11.45
N LYS A 6 4.93 -4.81 -10.99
CA LYS A 6 5.30 -4.33 -9.66
C LYS A 6 4.64 -5.12 -8.55
N ILE A 7 5.26 -5.11 -7.37
CA ILE A 7 4.83 -5.91 -6.23
C ILE A 7 4.36 -4.97 -5.12
N LEU A 8 3.11 -5.12 -4.68
CA LEU A 8 2.61 -4.44 -3.49
C LEU A 8 2.85 -5.33 -2.28
N ILE A 9 3.35 -4.73 -1.21
CA ILE A 9 3.58 -5.39 0.07
C ILE A 9 2.84 -4.61 1.16
N GLY A 10 2.07 -5.32 1.98
CA GLY A 10 1.37 -4.79 3.13
C GLY A 10 1.78 -5.56 4.39
N GLY A 11 1.69 -4.92 5.55
CA GLY A 11 1.90 -5.57 6.83
C GLY A 11 2.05 -4.55 7.96
N ILE A 12 2.68 -4.99 9.05
CA ILE A 12 3.10 -4.12 10.16
C ILE A 12 4.60 -3.92 10.02
N PHE A 13 5.00 -2.78 9.47
CA PHE A 13 6.41 -2.41 9.31
C PHE A 13 6.55 -0.89 9.16
N THR A 14 7.74 -0.38 9.46
CA THR A 14 8.07 1.05 9.34
C THR A 14 9.23 1.33 8.38
N SER A 15 9.85 0.29 7.82
CA SER A 15 10.88 0.44 6.79
C SER A 15 10.94 -0.75 5.83
N ILE A 16 11.42 -0.47 4.63
CA ILE A 16 11.78 -1.45 3.60
C ILE A 16 13.14 -1.05 3.05
N LEU A 17 14.10 -2.00 3.05
CA LEU A 17 15.45 -1.79 2.53
C LEU A 17 16.13 -0.52 3.11
N GLY A 18 15.94 -0.27 4.41
CA GLY A 18 16.50 0.90 5.11
C GLY A 18 15.80 2.24 4.84
N THR A 19 14.75 2.26 4.02
CA THR A 19 13.95 3.47 3.73
C THR A 19 12.63 3.44 4.49
N ALA A 20 12.25 4.57 5.10
CA ALA A 20 11.03 4.69 5.90
C ALA A 20 9.76 4.58 5.02
N ARG A 21 9.11 3.40 5.09
CA ARG A 21 7.79 3.07 4.49
C ARG A 21 6.93 2.45 5.58
N ASN A 22 5.77 3.04 5.82
CA ASN A 22 4.88 2.60 6.87
C ASN A 22 3.76 1.73 6.29
N ASN A 23 3.74 0.47 6.73
CA ASN A 23 2.69 -0.54 6.60
C ASN A 23 2.29 -0.96 5.18
N ILE A 24 2.69 -0.20 4.16
CA ILE A 24 2.54 -0.53 2.75
C ILE A 24 3.70 0.05 1.93
N ALA A 25 4.16 -0.72 0.96
CA ALA A 25 5.17 -0.30 -0.01
C ALA A 25 4.95 -0.97 -1.36
N ARG A 26 5.66 -0.47 -2.37
CA ARG A 26 5.72 -1.07 -3.70
C ARG A 26 7.15 -1.33 -4.10
N LEU A 27 7.41 -2.51 -4.65
CA LEU A 27 8.68 -2.86 -5.25
C LEU A 27 8.54 -2.86 -6.78
N ASN A 28 9.61 -2.47 -7.47
CA ASN A 28 9.77 -2.67 -8.90
C ASN A 28 9.94 -4.17 -9.21
N THR A 29 9.88 -4.54 -10.49
CA THR A 29 10.01 -5.92 -10.96
C THR A 29 11.34 -6.58 -10.58
N ASP A 30 12.38 -5.78 -10.34
CA ASP A 30 13.71 -6.23 -9.92
C ASP A 30 13.87 -6.32 -8.39
N GLY A 31 12.80 -6.05 -7.62
CA GLY A 31 12.80 -6.07 -6.16
C GLY A 31 13.30 -4.77 -5.51
N THR A 32 13.73 -3.77 -6.29
CA THR A 32 14.10 -2.45 -5.75
C THR A 32 12.86 -1.69 -5.27
N LEU A 33 13.03 -0.78 -4.30
CA LEU A 33 11.92 0.02 -3.78
C LEU A 33 11.44 1.07 -4.80
N ASP A 34 10.14 1.13 -5.07
CA ASP A 34 9.52 2.23 -5.80
C ASP A 34 9.39 3.45 -4.87
N THR A 35 10.35 4.35 -4.95
CA THR A 35 10.44 5.52 -4.05
C THR A 35 9.31 6.53 -4.27
N ALA A 36 8.67 6.52 -5.45
CA ALA A 36 7.55 7.41 -5.76
C ALA A 36 6.23 6.95 -5.11
N PHE A 37 6.15 5.71 -4.65
CA PHE A 37 4.99 5.17 -3.95
C PHE A 37 5.17 5.28 -2.42
N ASN A 38 4.56 6.30 -1.80
CA ASN A 38 4.62 6.52 -0.36
C ASN A 38 3.27 7.01 0.22
N PRO A 39 2.26 6.13 0.32
CA PRO A 39 0.96 6.48 0.90
C PRO A 39 1.00 6.61 2.44
N ASN A 40 2.07 6.12 3.08
CA ASN A 40 2.36 6.30 4.50
C ASN A 40 1.18 5.92 5.42
N ALA A 41 0.73 4.67 5.36
CA ALA A 41 -0.42 4.20 6.11
C ALA A 41 -0.15 4.25 7.62
N ASN A 42 -1.13 4.73 8.39
CA ASN A 42 -0.98 4.94 9.84
C ASN A 42 -1.25 3.70 10.70
N GLY A 43 -1.61 2.57 10.09
CA GLY A 43 -1.75 1.29 10.76
C GLY A 43 -1.59 0.12 9.79
N GLY A 44 -1.64 -1.10 10.34
CA GLY A 44 -1.27 -2.33 9.63
C GLY A 44 -2.16 -2.61 8.42
N VAL A 45 -1.55 -2.93 7.28
CA VAL A 45 -2.28 -3.35 6.07
C VAL A 45 -2.26 -4.87 5.97
N PHE A 46 -3.43 -5.50 6.04
CA PHE A 46 -3.58 -6.96 6.05
C PHE A 46 -4.19 -7.53 4.76
N ALA A 47 -4.85 -6.68 3.97
CA ALA A 47 -5.43 -7.06 2.69
C ALA A 47 -5.09 -6.00 1.62
N ILE A 48 -4.81 -6.46 0.41
CA ILE A 48 -4.57 -5.61 -0.75
C ILE A 48 -5.29 -6.22 -1.95
N ALA A 49 -6.10 -5.41 -2.62
CA ALA A 49 -6.76 -5.78 -3.87
C ALA A 49 -6.44 -4.75 -4.96
N LEU A 50 -6.16 -5.24 -6.16
CA LEU A 50 -5.99 -4.39 -7.34
C LEU A 50 -7.30 -4.36 -8.11
N GLN A 51 -7.79 -3.16 -8.40
CA GLN A 51 -8.97 -2.97 -9.24
C GLN A 51 -8.58 -2.93 -10.74
N PRO A 52 -9.50 -3.30 -11.65
CA PRO A 52 -9.27 -3.21 -13.10
C PRO A 52 -8.94 -1.79 -13.60
N ASP A 53 -9.35 -0.75 -12.88
CA ASP A 53 -9.07 0.66 -13.21
C ASP A 53 -7.69 1.14 -12.74
N GLY A 54 -6.87 0.23 -12.20
CA GLY A 54 -5.53 0.52 -11.70
C GLY A 54 -5.49 1.07 -10.27
N LYS A 55 -6.64 1.21 -9.59
CA LYS A 55 -6.66 1.57 -8.17
C LYS A 55 -6.25 0.40 -7.28
N ILE A 56 -5.74 0.77 -6.10
CA ILE A 56 -5.37 -0.17 -5.05
C ILE A 56 -6.35 0.03 -3.89
N VAL A 57 -7.01 -1.04 -3.48
CA VAL A 57 -7.81 -1.11 -2.25
C VAL A 57 -6.96 -1.75 -1.18
N VAL A 58 -6.96 -1.15 0.01
CA VAL A 58 -6.23 -1.65 1.18
C VAL A 58 -7.21 -1.88 2.32
N GLY A 59 -7.09 -3.02 2.99
CA GLY A 59 -7.83 -3.37 4.19
C GLY A 59 -6.87 -3.56 5.35
N GLY A 60 -7.23 -3.06 6.53
CA GLY A 60 -6.31 -3.02 7.67
C GLY A 60 -6.88 -2.30 8.87
N GLU A 61 -6.03 -2.13 9.87
CA GLU A 61 -6.30 -1.31 11.05
C GLU A 61 -5.91 0.13 10.75
N PHE A 62 -6.89 1.02 10.63
CA PHE A 62 -6.68 2.43 10.30
C PHE A 62 -7.34 3.32 11.36
N PHE A 63 -6.65 4.38 11.76
CA PHE A 63 -7.12 5.25 12.84
C PHE A 63 -7.36 6.69 12.34
N GLY A 64 -8.56 7.22 12.54
CA GLY A 64 -8.89 8.60 12.15
C GLY A 64 -9.23 8.78 10.66
N THR A 65 -9.35 10.04 10.21
CA THR A 65 -9.94 10.41 8.90
C THR A 65 -8.94 10.56 7.76
N ASN A 66 -7.63 10.55 8.03
CA ASN A 66 -6.57 10.79 7.04
C ASN A 66 -5.59 9.59 6.92
N SER A 67 -6.10 8.38 7.16
CA SER A 67 -5.28 7.20 7.46
C SER A 67 -4.42 6.67 6.31
N ILE A 68 -4.69 7.06 5.07
CA ILE A 68 -3.84 6.80 3.92
C ILE A 68 -3.71 8.09 3.10
N ALA A 69 -2.53 8.70 3.12
CA ALA A 69 -2.30 9.97 2.47
C ALA A 69 -2.32 9.78 0.94
N GLY A 70 -3.35 10.32 0.28
CA GLY A 70 -3.46 10.35 -1.19
C GLY A 70 -4.47 9.35 -1.76
N ARG A 71 -5.77 9.73 -1.72
CA ARG A 71 -6.92 9.07 -2.36
C ARG A 71 -7.07 7.57 -2.06
N ALA A 72 -7.63 7.26 -0.88
CA ALA A 72 -8.32 5.99 -0.66
C ALA A 72 -9.68 6.05 -1.34
N THR A 73 -9.90 5.17 -2.33
CA THR A 73 -11.28 4.78 -2.64
C THR A 73 -11.60 3.61 -1.73
N PHE A 74 -12.31 3.89 -0.64
CA PHE A 74 -12.88 2.88 0.23
C PHE A 74 -14.00 2.17 -0.56
N ALA A 75 -13.89 0.86 -0.74
CA ALA A 75 -15.04 0.01 -1.01
C ALA A 75 -15.13 -0.96 0.17
N VAL A 76 -16.03 -0.65 1.10
CA VAL A 76 -16.59 -1.66 1.99
C VAL A 76 -17.63 -2.37 1.13
N GLU A 77 -17.38 -3.62 0.75
CA GLU A 77 -18.43 -4.47 0.17
C GLU A 77 -18.72 -5.62 1.14
N GLY A 78 -19.99 -5.69 1.57
CA GLY A 78 -20.61 -6.88 2.18
C GLY A 78 -20.39 -7.07 3.66
#